data_AF-A0A9Q6I235-F1
#
_entry.id   AF-A0A9Q6I235-F1
#
_cell.length_a   1.000
_cell.length_b   1.000
_cell.length_c   1.000
_cell.angle_alpha   90.00
_cell.angle_beta   90.00
_cell.angle_gamma   90.00
#
_symmetry.space_group_name_H-M   'P 1'
#
loop_
_entity.id
_entity.type
_entity.pdbx_description
1 polymer ?
#
loop_
_entity_poly.entity_id
_entity_poly.type
_entity_poly.pdbx_seq_one_letter_code
_entity_poly.pdbx_strand_id
1 'polypeptide(L)' 'MNNLMTLNELIAATEQARANYRLHGTLVSEIIYKSFYVRLGKEAFEQNKLEIKCPVALAEMHRLAIDAP' A
#
# COMPACT_ATOMS: atom_id res chain seq x y z
N MET A 1 -12.73 15.10 6.65
CA MET A 1 -13.35 14.03 5.82
C MET A 1 -12.81 12.69 6.31
N ASN A 2 -13.53 12.03 7.21
CA ASN A 2 -13.16 10.69 7.70
C ASN A 2 -13.83 9.64 6.80
N ASN A 3 -13.37 9.53 5.55
CA ASN A 3 -13.66 8.34 4.75
C ASN A 3 -12.60 7.30 5.14
N LEU A 4 -12.94 6.48 6.13
CA LEU A 4 -12.23 5.24 6.43
C LEU A 4 -12.36 4.36 5.19
N MET A 5 -11.37 4.48 4.30
CA MET A 5 -11.18 3.59 3.18
C MET A 5 -11.07 2.17 3.73
N THR A 6 -11.91 1.27 3.25
CA THR A 6 -11.85 -0.15 3.59
C THR A 6 -10.52 -0.75 3.12
N LEU A 7 -10.13 -1.89 3.69
CA LEU A 7 -8.91 -2.60 3.27
C LEU A 7 -8.93 -2.92 1.77
N ASN A 8 -10.06 -3.35 1.22
CA ASN A 8 -10.21 -3.68 -0.19
C ASN A 8 -10.02 -2.46 -1.10
N GLU A 9 -10.60 -1.31 -0.72
CA GLU A 9 -10.38 -0.07 -1.45
C GLU A 9 -8.92 0.35 -1.40
N LEU A 10 -8.27 0.24 -0.23
CA LEU A 10 -6.86 0.57 -0.06
C LEU A 10 -5.97 -0.32 -0.93
N ILE A 11 -6.26 -1.63 -1.02
CA ILE A 11 -5.56 -2.57 -1.91
C ILE A 11 -5.73 -2.13 -3.37
N ALA A 12 -6.96 -1.90 -3.82
CA ALA A 12 -7.26 -1.48 -5.19
C ALA A 12 -6.57 -0.15 -5.56
N ALA A 13 -6.57 0.82 -4.66
CA ALA A 13 -5.88 2.10 -4.87
C ALA A 13 -4.35 1.94 -4.92
N THR A 14 -3.79 1.06 -4.08
CA THR A 14 -2.36 0.75 -4.09
C THR A 14 -1.96 0.08 -5.41
N GLU A 15 -2.77 -0.86 -5.89
CA GLU A 15 -2.56 -1.55 -7.16
C GLU A 15 -2.62 -0.59 -8.36
N GLN A 16 -3.63 0.28 -8.41
CA GLN A 16 -3.73 1.30 -9.45
C GLN A 16 -2.55 2.27 -9.42
N ALA A 17 -2.15 2.74 -8.24
CA ALA A 17 -1.02 3.64 -8.08
C ALA A 17 0.29 2.98 -8.52
N ARG A 18 0.48 1.70 -8.18
CA ARG A 18 1.62 0.88 -8.63
C ARG A 18 1.66 0.76 -10.15
N ALA A 19 0.52 0.46 -10.78
CA ALA A 19 0.43 0.37 -12.24
C ALA A 19 0.79 1.71 -12.89
N ASN A 20 0.24 2.82 -12.39
CA ASN A 20 0.54 4.16 -12.89
C ASN A 20 2.02 4.51 -12.71
N TYR A 21 2.63 4.16 -11.57
CA TYR A 21 4.04 4.40 -11.34
C TYR A 21 4.92 3.58 -12.28
N ARG A 22 4.59 2.31 -12.53
CA ARG A 22 5.29 1.48 -13.52
C ARG A 22 5.17 2.00 -14.95
N LEU A 23 4.02 2.55 -15.32
CA LEU A 23 3.77 3.07 -16.66
C LEU A 23 4.46 4.41 -16.93
N HIS A 24 4.42 5.32 -15.96
CA HIS A 24 4.87 6.70 -16.18
C HIS A 24 6.20 7.04 -15.51
N GLY A 25 6.59 6.32 -14.45
CA GLY A 25 7.84 6.55 -13.72
C GLY A 25 7.95 7.95 -13.10
N THR A 26 6.84 8.67 -12.94
CA THR A 26 6.88 10.06 -12.44
C THR A 26 7.00 10.11 -10.92
N LEU A 27 7.67 11.14 -10.40
CA LEU A 27 7.75 11.39 -8.95
C LEU A 27 6.38 11.48 -8.29
N VAL A 28 5.39 12.07 -8.98
CA VAL A 28 4.01 12.15 -8.47
C VAL A 28 3.42 10.75 -8.31
N SER A 29 3.52 9.90 -9.33
CA SER A 29 3.02 8.52 -9.26
C SER A 29 3.74 7.68 -8.20
N GLU A 30 5.04 7.91 -8.01
CA GLU A 30 5.83 7.26 -6.96
C GLU A 30 5.35 7.65 -5.56
N ILE A 31 5.15 8.96 -5.31
CA ILE A 31 4.68 9.47 -4.03
C ILE A 31 3.29 8.92 -3.70
N ILE A 32 2.40 8.86 -4.69
CA ILE A 32 1.05 8.31 -4.52
C ILE A 32 1.12 6.82 -4.16
N TYR A 33 1.90 6.03 -4.91
CA TYR A 33 2.10 4.61 -4.61
C TYR A 33 2.67 4.40 -3.20
N LYS A 34 3.77 5.09 -2.85
CA LYS A 34 4.41 4.99 -1.53
C LYS A 34 3.43 5.37 -0.41
N SER A 35 2.61 6.39 -0.62
CA SER A 35 1.62 6.82 0.37
C SER A 35 0.57 5.74 0.67
N PHE A 36 0.03 5.10 -0.37
CA PHE A 36 -0.91 4.00 -0.18
C PHE A 36 -0.25 2.75 0.38
N TYR A 37 0.97 2.42 -0.08
CA TYR A 37 1.73 1.28 0.41
C TYR A 37 2.08 1.40 1.90
N VAL A 38 2.46 2.59 2.38
CA VAL A 38 2.69 2.86 3.81
C VAL A 38 1.41 2.70 4.62
N ARG A 39 0.27 3.16 4.10
CA ARG A 39 -1.03 2.96 4.77
C ARG A 39 -1.38 1.47 4.85
N LEU A 40 -1.11 0.70 3.80
CA LEU A 40 -1.32 -0.75 3.80
C LEU A 40 -0.43 -1.43 4.85
N GLY A 41 0.81 -0.96 5.03
CA GLY A 41 1.70 -1.41 6.12
C GLY A 41 1.18 -1.16 7.52
N LYS A 42 0.54 -0.02 7.75
CA LYS A 42 -0.12 0.27 9.04
C LYS A 42 -1.33 -0.62 9.31
N GLU A 43 -1.98 -1.13 8.27
CA GLU A 43 -3.04 -2.14 8.44
C GLU A 43 -2.49 -3.55 8.63
N ALA A 44 -1.36 -3.87 8.00
CA ALA A 44 -0.70 -5.17 8.12
C ALA A 44 -0.04 -5.38 9.49
N PHE A 45 0.59 -4.36 10.05
CA PHE A 45 1.48 -4.48 11.20
C PHE A 45 1.16 -3.45 12.29
N GLU A 46 0.97 -3.93 13.52
CA GLU A 46 0.86 -3.09 14.70
C GLU A 46 2.25 -2.83 15.28
N GLN A 47 2.77 -1.63 15.04
CA GLN A 47 4.15 -1.28 15.38
C GLN A 47 4.42 -1.31 16.89
N ASN A 48 3.44 -0.99 17.73
CA ASN A 48 3.65 -0.93 19.18
C ASN A 48 3.77 -2.32 19.83
N LYS A 49 3.10 -3.32 19.25
CA LYS A 49 3.08 -4.69 19.76
C LYS A 49 4.07 -5.59 19.03
N LEU A 50 4.62 -5.12 17.91
CA LEU A 50 5.44 -5.91 17.00
C LEU A 50 4.71 -7.15 16.47
N GLU A 51 3.41 -7.00 16.19
CA GLU A 51 2.53 -8.10 15.79
C GLU A 51 1.88 -7.83 14.42
N ILE A 52 1.62 -8.91 13.69
CA ILE A 52 0.82 -8.86 12.47
C ILE A 52 -0.64 -8.64 12.87
N LYS A 53 -1.16 -7.46 12.52
CA LYS A 53 -2.56 -7.09 12.75
C LYS A 53 -3.47 -7.71 11.70
N CYS A 54 -3.06 -7.71 10.44
CA CYS A 54 -3.85 -8.22 9.32
C CYS A 54 -2.97 -9.04 8.35
N PRO A 55 -3.05 -10.38 8.39
CA PRO A 55 -2.31 -11.24 7.47
C PRO A 55 -2.63 -11.00 5.99
N VAL A 56 -3.88 -10.65 5.68
CA VAL A 56 -4.31 -10.34 4.30
C VAL A 56 -3.61 -9.09 3.79
N ALA A 57 -3.57 -8.01 4.59
CA ALA A 57 -2.86 -6.79 4.22
C ALA A 57 -1.36 -7.06 4.01
N LEU A 58 -0.74 -7.91 4.85
CA LEU A 58 0.66 -8.29 4.70
C LEU A 58 0.91 -9.07 3.40
N ALA A 59 0.07 -10.05 3.06
CA ALA A 59 0.17 -10.78 1.81
C ALA A 59 0.05 -9.85 0.59
N GLU A 60 -0.87 -8.88 0.65
CA GLU A 60 -1.02 -7.87 -0.39
C GLU A 60 0.17 -6.92 -0.49
N MET A 61 0.81 -6.56 0.63
CA MET A 61 2.07 -5.81 0.57
C MET A 61 3.14 -6.58 -0.19
N HIS A 62 3.31 -7.87 0.09
CA HIS A 62 4.27 -8.70 -0.65
C HIS A 62 3.95 -8.75 -2.15
N ARG A 63 2.68 -8.92 -2.52
CA ARG A 63 2.22 -8.92 -3.92
C ARG A 63 2.45 -7.56 -4.61
N LEU A 64 2.21 -6.48 -3.89
CA LEU A 64 2.22 -5.11 -4.41
C LEU A 64 3.58 -4.41 -4.23
N ALA A 65 4.56 -5.08 -3.64
CA ALA A 65 5.93 -4.59 -3.62
C ALA A 65 6.40 -4.30 -5.06
N ILE A 66 7.17 -3.24 -5.19
CA ILE A 66 7.98 -2.98 -6.36
C ILE A 66 9.40 -3.32 -5.92
N ASP A 67 10.00 -4.32 -6.55
CA ASP A 67 11.44 -4.52 -6.47
C ASP A 67 12.07 -3.23 -6.98
N ALA A 68 12.68 -2.46 -6.07
CA ALA A 68 13.42 -1.28 -6.46
C ALA A 68 14.56 -1.74 -7.40
N PRO A 69 14.79 -1.07 -8.54
CA PRO A 69 15.92 -1.36 -9.39
C PRO A 69 17.25 -1.10 -8.69
#